data_AF-A0A9X1GIU4-F1
#
_entry.id   AF-A0A9X1GIU4-F1
#
_cell.length_a   1.000
_cell.length_b   1.000
_cell.length_c   1.000
_cell.angle_alpha   90.00
_cell.angle_beta   90.00
_cell.angle_gamma   90.00
#
_symmetry.space_group_name_H-M   'P 1'
#
loop_
_entity.id
_entity.type
_entity.pdbx_description
1 polymer ?
#
loop_
_entity_poly.entity_id
_entity_poly.type
_entity_poly.pdbx_seq_one_letter_code
_entity_poly.pdbx_strand_id
1 'polypeptide(L)'
;MVQTKHRFASFEEYLSYDDGTDNLYELFNGELVEMPPESGINVQIANRLFLIFALLIGIDRVRGHGLELEVRGEPRNRYPDLTIIREEHIQQLASRNTIRLSMSPPLLVVEVVSPGELQRDRDFIAKRLQYQDCGIPEYWIIDPQTKSILILELINEVYDEIGIFSGDNLVRSPQFNSLNLQASQIFD
;
A
#
# COMPACT_ATOMS: atom_id res chain seq x y z
N MET A 1 22.43 -22.79 -22.13
CA MET A 1 22.33 -23.22 -20.72
C MET A 1 21.13 -22.51 -20.12
N VAL A 2 20.11 -23.23 -19.67
CA VAL A 2 18.97 -22.61 -18.98
C VAL A 2 19.44 -22.32 -17.56
N GLN A 3 19.77 -21.06 -17.28
CA GLN A 3 20.08 -20.63 -15.91
C GLN A 3 18.78 -20.70 -15.12
N THR A 4 18.68 -21.65 -14.20
CA THR A 4 17.51 -21.78 -13.32
C THR A 4 17.51 -20.55 -12.42
N LYS A 5 16.45 -19.73 -12.47
CA LYS A 5 16.28 -18.60 -11.54
C LYS A 5 16.30 -19.15 -10.11
N HIS A 6 17.03 -18.49 -9.21
CA HIS A 6 17.06 -18.86 -7.79
C HIS A 6 15.63 -18.82 -7.23
N ARG A 7 15.26 -19.86 -6.48
CA ARG A 7 13.93 -19.99 -5.89
C ARG A 7 14.04 -19.98 -4.37
N PHE A 8 13.50 -18.95 -3.75
CA PHE A 8 13.48 -18.77 -2.31
C PHE A 8 12.56 -19.80 -1.65
N ALA A 9 13.05 -20.44 -0.60
CA ALA A 9 12.30 -21.42 0.19
C ALA A 9 11.41 -20.76 1.25
N SER A 10 11.71 -19.52 1.65
CA SER A 10 10.94 -18.77 2.65
C SER A 10 11.04 -17.26 2.45
N PHE A 11 10.10 -16.52 3.06
CA PHE A 11 10.17 -15.06 3.08
C PHE A 11 11.38 -14.54 3.85
N GLU A 12 11.85 -15.25 4.90
CA GLU A 12 13.08 -14.89 5.62
C GLU A 12 14.33 -14.95 4.73
N GLU A 13 14.43 -15.97 3.87
CA GLU A 13 15.52 -16.08 2.90
C GLU A 13 15.51 -14.88 1.94
N TYR A 14 14.31 -14.51 1.47
CA TYR A 14 14.13 -13.31 0.66
C TYR A 14 14.51 -12.02 1.41
N LEU A 15 14.20 -11.87 2.70
CA LEU A 15 14.62 -10.68 3.45
C LEU A 15 16.13 -10.55 3.60
N SER A 16 16.87 -11.67 3.50
CA SER A 16 18.34 -11.68 3.49
C SER A 16 18.96 -11.52 2.10
N TYR A 17 18.13 -11.43 1.06
CA TYR A 17 18.58 -11.27 -0.30
C TYR A 17 19.12 -9.87 -0.56
N ASP A 18 20.26 -9.81 -1.23
CA ASP A 18 20.88 -8.60 -1.74
C ASP A 18 21.58 -8.96 -3.07
N ASP A 19 21.10 -8.38 -4.17
CA ASP A 19 21.70 -8.53 -5.50
C ASP A 19 22.61 -7.34 -5.87
N GLY A 20 22.86 -6.44 -4.93
CA GLY A 20 23.60 -5.21 -5.12
C GLY A 20 22.82 -4.14 -5.87
N THR A 21 21.49 -4.28 -6.00
CA THR A 21 20.60 -3.29 -6.60
C THR A 21 19.62 -2.72 -5.57
N ASP A 22 19.06 -1.55 -5.86
CA ASP A 22 17.99 -0.94 -5.07
C ASP A 22 16.59 -1.32 -5.60
N ASN A 23 16.49 -2.41 -6.37
CA ASN A 23 15.25 -2.84 -6.98
C ASN A 23 14.25 -3.36 -5.94
N LEU A 24 12.97 -3.08 -6.16
CA LEU A 24 11.88 -3.64 -5.36
C LEU A 24 11.33 -4.88 -6.06
N TYR A 25 11.08 -5.93 -5.28
CA TYR A 25 10.65 -7.23 -5.79
C TYR A 25 9.43 -7.75 -5.04
N GLU A 26 8.39 -8.14 -5.74
CA GLU A 26 7.34 -8.98 -5.18
C GLU A 26 7.78 -10.46 -5.27
N LEU A 27 7.75 -11.17 -4.15
CA LEU A 27 8.08 -12.59 -4.08
C LEU A 27 6.85 -13.42 -4.44
N PHE A 28 6.86 -14.04 -5.61
CA PHE A 28 5.76 -14.86 -6.13
C PHE A 28 6.21 -16.29 -6.36
N ASN A 29 5.62 -17.26 -5.67
CA ASN A 29 6.00 -18.69 -5.75
C ASN A 29 7.49 -18.98 -5.48
N GLY A 30 8.15 -18.11 -4.70
CA GLY A 30 9.58 -18.18 -4.43
C GLY A 30 10.45 -17.57 -5.53
N GLU A 31 9.88 -16.89 -6.53
CA GLU A 31 10.62 -16.16 -7.56
C GLU A 31 10.49 -14.64 -7.35
N LEU A 32 11.52 -13.90 -7.72
CA LEU A 32 11.48 -12.44 -7.69
C LEU A 32 10.79 -11.90 -8.94
N VAL A 33 9.74 -11.11 -8.72
CA VAL A 33 9.08 -10.31 -9.74
C VAL A 33 9.45 -8.86 -9.48
N GLU A 34 10.32 -8.31 -10.33
CA GLU A 34 10.73 -6.91 -10.25
C GLU A 34 9.52 -5.99 -10.47
N MET A 35 9.37 -5.00 -9.60
CA MET A 35 8.33 -3.99 -9.76
C MET A 35 8.73 -2.99 -10.83
N PRO A 36 7.86 -2.71 -11.82
CA PRO A 36 8.12 -1.65 -12.78
C PRO A 36 8.14 -0.29 -12.07
N PRO A 37 8.83 0.72 -12.64
CA PRO A 37 8.73 2.09 -12.15
C PRO A 37 7.28 2.58 -12.15
N GLU A 38 6.92 3.35 -11.13
CA GLU A 38 5.59 3.92 -11.00
C GLU A 38 5.38 5.10 -11.97
N SER A 39 4.13 5.29 -12.41
CA SER A 39 3.74 6.40 -13.28
C SER A 39 3.84 7.75 -12.55
N GLY A 40 4.22 8.80 -13.29
CA GLY A 40 4.39 10.13 -12.70
C GLY A 40 3.10 10.72 -12.10
N ILE A 41 1.92 10.31 -12.58
CA ILE A 41 0.64 10.74 -12.00
C ILE A 41 0.37 10.07 -10.65
N ASN A 42 0.66 8.77 -10.52
CA ASN A 42 0.51 8.04 -9.27
C ASN A 42 1.48 8.56 -8.21
N VAL A 43 2.75 8.81 -8.60
CA VAL A 43 3.74 9.45 -7.71
C VAL A 43 3.26 10.82 -7.22
N GLN A 44 2.67 11.65 -8.09
CA GLN A 44 2.13 12.95 -7.70
C GLN A 44 0.98 12.83 -6.69
N ILE A 45 0.04 11.92 -6.95
CA ILE A 45 -1.10 11.65 -6.07
C ILE A 45 -0.62 11.16 -4.69
N ALA A 46 0.28 10.17 -4.67
CA ALA A 46 0.85 9.63 -3.45
C ALA A 46 1.60 10.70 -2.64
N ASN A 47 2.38 11.57 -3.31
CA ASN A 47 3.10 12.67 -2.65
C ASN A 47 2.17 13.74 -2.07
N ARG A 48 1.06 14.08 -2.75
CA ARG A 48 0.05 15.00 -2.20
C ARG A 48 -0.53 14.43 -0.90
N LEU A 49 -0.93 13.17 -0.92
CA LEU A 49 -1.42 12.48 0.28
C LEU A 49 -0.36 12.39 1.37
N PHE A 50 0.89 12.13 1.00
CA PHE A 50 2.00 12.12 1.93
C PHE A 50 2.09 13.43 2.70
N LEU A 51 2.05 14.57 2.00
CA LEU A 51 2.09 15.89 2.64
C LEU A 51 0.88 16.14 3.54
N ILE A 52 -0.33 15.78 3.09
CA ILE A 52 -1.56 15.94 3.87
C ILE A 52 -1.48 15.15 5.18
N PHE A 53 -1.13 13.86 5.11
CA PHE A 53 -1.03 13.04 6.31
C PHE A 53 0.17 13.44 7.17
N ALA A 54 1.31 13.81 6.58
CA ALA A 54 2.49 14.24 7.35
C ALA A 54 2.18 15.49 8.18
N LEU A 55 1.38 16.42 7.65
CA LEU A 55 0.91 17.59 8.39
C LEU A 55 -0.14 17.24 9.45
N LEU A 56 -0.97 16.23 9.19
CA LEU A 56 -2.06 15.84 10.10
C LEU A 56 -1.56 15.04 11.31
N ILE A 57 -0.64 14.10 11.10
CA ILE A 57 -0.25 13.10 12.11
C ILE A 57 1.26 13.00 12.36
N GLY A 58 2.06 13.84 11.68
CA GLY A 58 3.52 13.82 11.77
C GLY A 58 4.18 12.95 10.70
N ILE A 59 5.27 13.45 10.13
CA ILE A 59 5.97 12.82 9.00
C ILE A 59 6.50 11.42 9.32
N ASP A 60 6.92 11.17 10.57
CA ASP A 60 7.51 9.89 10.98
C ASP A 60 6.54 8.71 10.89
N ARG A 61 5.23 8.99 10.77
CA ARG A 61 4.17 7.98 10.65
C ARG A 61 3.69 7.74 9.23
N VAL A 62 4.21 8.47 8.26
CA VAL A 62 3.84 8.33 6.85
C VAL A 62 4.97 7.62 6.11
N ARG A 63 4.63 6.60 5.34
CA ARG A 63 5.57 5.91 4.44
C ARG A 63 5.01 6.00 3.03
N GLY A 64 5.84 6.47 2.10
CA GLY A 64 5.52 6.40 0.67
C GLY A 64 6.00 5.09 0.07
N HIS A 65 6.19 5.11 -1.25
CA HIS A 65 6.75 4.01 -2.02
C HIS A 65 8.09 3.54 -1.43
N GLY A 66 8.16 2.24 -1.07
CA GLY A 66 9.34 1.63 -0.43
C GLY A 66 9.11 1.05 0.96
N LEU A 67 7.91 1.17 1.53
CA LEU A 67 7.50 0.29 2.63
C LEU A 67 7.15 -1.09 2.08
N GLU A 68 7.84 -2.10 2.56
CA GLU A 68 7.52 -3.49 2.28
C GLU A 68 6.50 -4.00 3.30
N LEU A 69 5.41 -4.58 2.82
CA LEU A 69 4.40 -5.21 3.66
C LEU A 69 4.37 -6.71 3.35
N GLU A 70 4.72 -7.55 4.32
CA GLU A 70 4.50 -8.99 4.23
C GLU A 70 2.99 -9.27 4.25
N VAL A 71 2.51 -10.03 3.28
CA VAL A 71 1.09 -10.37 3.12
C VAL A 71 0.89 -11.87 3.04
N ARG A 72 -0.35 -12.31 3.29
CA ARG A 72 -0.75 -13.70 3.06
C ARG A 72 -1.03 -13.95 1.57
N GLY A 73 -0.87 -15.19 1.13
CA GLY A 73 -1.06 -15.58 -0.26
C GLY A 73 0.12 -15.25 -1.16
N GLU A 74 -0.17 -14.99 -2.43
CA GLU A 74 0.85 -14.68 -3.45
C GLU A 74 0.50 -13.36 -4.16
N PRO A 75 1.48 -12.47 -4.36
CA PRO A 75 2.85 -12.52 -3.83
C PRO A 75 2.88 -12.40 -2.29
N ARG A 76 4.02 -12.76 -1.70
CA ARG A 76 4.26 -12.77 -0.24
C ARG A 76 4.50 -11.39 0.36
N ASN A 77 4.71 -10.40 -0.47
CA ASN A 77 4.88 -9.00 -0.08
C ASN A 77 4.27 -8.07 -1.11
N ARG A 78 3.93 -6.87 -0.63
CA ARG A 78 3.47 -5.73 -1.43
C ARG A 78 4.25 -4.49 -1.05
N TYR A 79 4.28 -3.53 -1.97
CA TYR A 79 4.79 -2.19 -1.75
C TYR A 79 3.68 -1.19 -2.03
N PRO A 80 2.88 -0.81 -1.02
CA PRO A 80 1.81 0.14 -1.23
C PRO A 80 2.34 1.53 -1.56
N ASP A 81 1.58 2.31 -2.32
CA ASP A 81 1.97 3.68 -2.71
C ASP A 81 2.09 4.62 -1.51
N LEU A 82 1.21 4.44 -0.53
CA LEU A 82 1.28 5.16 0.75
C LEU A 82 0.72 4.31 1.88
N THR A 83 1.38 4.36 3.02
CA THR A 83 0.96 3.66 4.24
C THR A 83 1.09 4.57 5.45
N ILE A 84 0.07 4.55 6.30
CA ILE A 84 0.11 5.18 7.63
C ILE A 84 0.42 4.12 8.67
N ILE A 85 1.57 4.25 9.31
CA ILE A 85 2.05 3.30 10.30
C ILE A 85 1.61 3.70 11.73
N ARG A 86 1.66 2.72 12.63
CA ARG A 86 1.46 2.94 14.07
C ARG A 86 2.71 3.57 14.68
N GLU A 87 2.60 4.12 15.89
CA GLU A 87 3.75 4.75 16.56
C GLU A 87 4.84 3.73 16.89
N GLU A 88 4.47 2.53 17.32
CA GLU A 88 5.43 1.46 17.62
C GLU A 88 6.23 1.02 16.37
N HIS A 89 5.66 1.18 15.17
CA HIS A 89 6.35 0.86 13.92
C HIS A 89 7.54 1.79 13.66
N ILE A 90 7.56 3.01 14.20
CA ILE A 90 8.67 3.96 13.98
C ILE A 90 9.98 3.34 14.45
N GLN A 91 9.98 2.73 15.64
CA GLN A 91 11.16 2.06 16.17
C GLN A 91 11.37 0.69 15.54
N GLN A 92 10.30 -0.09 15.32
CA GLN A 92 10.41 -1.45 14.78
C GLN A 92 10.96 -1.47 13.34
N LEU A 93 10.70 -0.41 12.56
CA LEU A 93 11.13 -0.28 11.17
C LEU A 93 12.47 0.48 11.00
N ALA A 94 13.15 0.82 12.10
CA ALA A 94 14.35 1.66 12.05
C ALA A 94 15.52 1.01 11.27
N SER A 95 15.65 -0.32 11.32
CA SER A 95 16.70 -1.05 10.59
C SER A 95 16.27 -1.49 9.20
N ARG A 96 14.99 -1.79 9.01
CA ARG A 96 14.43 -2.25 7.74
C ARG A 96 12.98 -1.80 7.66
N ASN A 97 12.62 -1.16 6.54
CA ASN A 97 11.29 -0.62 6.29
C ASN A 97 10.30 -1.72 5.85
N THR A 98 10.18 -2.78 6.65
CA THR A 98 9.31 -3.95 6.37
C THR A 98 8.37 -4.23 7.54
N ILE A 99 7.06 -4.17 7.30
CA ILE A 99 6.06 -4.66 8.28
C ILE A 99 5.85 -6.16 8.05
N ARG A 100 6.01 -6.94 9.13
CA ARG A 100 5.86 -8.41 9.14
C ARG A 100 4.47 -8.82 9.62
N LEU A 101 4.03 -10.02 9.24
CA LEU A 101 2.77 -10.62 9.72
C LEU A 101 2.74 -10.87 11.24
N SER A 102 3.90 -10.86 11.90
CA SER A 102 4.04 -10.96 13.36
C SER A 102 3.87 -9.62 14.09
N MET A 103 3.82 -8.51 13.36
CA MET A 103 3.63 -7.17 13.88
C MET A 103 2.15 -6.78 13.82
N SER A 104 1.78 -5.67 14.46
CA SER A 104 0.47 -5.08 14.23
C SER A 104 0.36 -4.56 12.78
N PRO A 105 -0.82 -4.61 12.15
CA PRO A 105 -0.98 -4.08 10.80
C PRO A 105 -0.84 -2.55 10.79
N PRO A 106 -0.46 -1.91 9.68
CA PRO A 106 -0.56 -0.46 9.56
C PRO A 106 -2.01 0.02 9.76
N LEU A 107 -2.20 1.32 9.98
CA LEU A 107 -3.55 1.90 10.17
C LEU A 107 -4.29 2.12 8.86
N LEU A 108 -3.56 2.51 7.81
CA LEU A 108 -4.11 2.79 6.49
C LEU A 108 -3.11 2.35 5.43
N VAL A 109 -3.62 1.70 4.39
CA VAL A 109 -2.91 1.50 3.13
C VAL A 109 -3.67 2.24 2.02
N VAL A 110 -2.93 2.89 1.11
CA VAL A 110 -3.45 3.57 -0.06
C VAL A 110 -2.77 3.02 -1.31
N GLU A 111 -3.57 2.74 -2.33
CA GLU A 111 -3.14 2.32 -3.66
C GLU A 111 -3.70 3.27 -4.71
N VAL A 112 -2.86 3.67 -5.66
CA VAL A 112 -3.23 4.49 -6.81
C VAL A 112 -3.27 3.61 -8.05
N VAL A 113 -4.47 3.42 -8.59
CA VAL A 113 -4.73 2.45 -9.65
C VAL A 113 -3.97 2.84 -10.92
N SER A 114 -3.07 1.96 -11.33
CA SER A 114 -2.39 2.05 -12.63
C SER A 114 -3.36 1.77 -13.79
N PRO A 115 -3.14 2.35 -14.98
CA PRO A 115 -4.00 2.09 -16.15
C PRO A 115 -4.05 0.61 -16.55
N GLY A 116 -5.26 0.13 -16.90
CA GLY A 116 -5.48 -1.20 -17.48
C GLY A 116 -6.35 -2.11 -16.61
N GLU A 117 -7.15 -2.98 -17.24
CA GLU A 117 -8.10 -3.86 -16.55
C GLU A 117 -7.42 -4.80 -15.54
N LEU A 118 -6.25 -5.35 -15.89
CA LEU A 118 -5.49 -6.23 -14.99
C LEU A 118 -5.03 -5.52 -13.71
N GLN A 119 -4.66 -4.25 -13.79
CA GLN A 119 -4.26 -3.48 -12.60
C GLN A 119 -5.48 -3.15 -11.75
N ARG A 120 -6.61 -2.83 -12.39
CA ARG A 120 -7.89 -2.62 -11.72
C ARG A 120 -8.30 -3.87 -10.92
N ASP A 121 -8.28 -5.05 -11.52
CA ASP A 121 -8.59 -6.29 -10.80
C ASP A 121 -7.60 -6.57 -9.67
N ARG A 122 -6.30 -6.28 -9.89
CA ARG A 122 -5.26 -6.43 -8.86
C ARG A 122 -5.56 -5.56 -7.63
N ASP A 123 -5.91 -4.28 -7.82
CA ASP A 123 -6.12 -3.35 -6.71
C ASP A 123 -7.49 -3.55 -6.02
N PHE A 124 -8.55 -3.75 -6.80
CA PHE A 124 -9.92 -3.86 -6.29
C PHE A 124 -10.26 -5.25 -5.73
N ILE A 125 -9.58 -6.30 -6.18
CA ILE A 125 -9.87 -7.69 -5.78
C ILE A 125 -8.70 -8.29 -5.00
N ALA A 126 -7.54 -8.47 -5.66
CA ALA A 126 -6.45 -9.23 -5.06
C ALA A 126 -5.85 -8.53 -3.83
N LYS A 127 -5.47 -7.25 -3.96
CA LYS A 127 -4.92 -6.46 -2.84
C LYS A 127 -5.95 -6.25 -1.74
N ARG A 128 -7.23 -5.99 -2.10
CA ARG A 128 -8.33 -5.89 -1.12
C ARG A 128 -8.39 -7.12 -0.22
N LEU A 129 -8.38 -8.33 -0.81
CA LEU A 129 -8.39 -9.58 -0.04
C LEU A 129 -7.13 -9.74 0.83
N GLN A 130 -5.94 -9.46 0.26
CA GLN A 130 -4.69 -9.58 1.02
C GLN A 130 -4.63 -8.62 2.21
N TYR A 131 -5.02 -7.35 2.02
CA TYR A 131 -5.03 -6.35 3.09
C TYR A 131 -6.10 -6.64 4.14
N GLN A 132 -7.24 -7.24 3.73
CA GLN A 132 -8.26 -7.73 4.65
C GLN A 132 -7.71 -8.85 5.54
N ASP A 133 -7.04 -9.84 4.93
CA ASP A 133 -6.42 -10.98 5.63
C ASP A 133 -5.27 -10.56 6.56
N CYS A 134 -4.66 -9.39 6.29
CA CYS A 134 -3.66 -8.78 7.16
C CYS A 134 -4.28 -7.99 8.33
N GLY A 135 -5.60 -7.76 8.32
CA GLY A 135 -6.28 -7.02 9.37
C GLY A 135 -6.05 -5.50 9.31
N ILE A 136 -5.76 -4.95 8.13
CA ILE A 136 -5.52 -3.51 7.98
C ILE A 136 -6.86 -2.77 8.18
N PRO A 137 -6.96 -1.81 9.12
CA PRO A 137 -8.24 -1.19 9.46
C PRO A 137 -8.89 -0.39 8.34
N GLU A 138 -8.10 0.27 7.49
CA GLU A 138 -8.60 1.14 6.42
C GLU A 138 -7.78 0.93 5.14
N TYR A 139 -8.46 0.84 4.00
CA TYR A 139 -7.84 0.69 2.68
C TYR A 139 -8.47 1.65 1.67
N TRP A 140 -7.62 2.44 1.01
CA TRP A 140 -8.05 3.41 0.00
C TRP A 140 -7.59 2.99 -1.39
N ILE A 141 -8.51 3.06 -2.33
CA ILE A 141 -8.24 2.84 -3.75
C ILE A 141 -8.52 4.13 -4.50
N ILE A 142 -7.48 4.72 -5.08
CA ILE A 142 -7.56 5.99 -5.80
C ILE A 142 -7.49 5.69 -7.28
N ASP A 143 -8.51 6.10 -8.03
CA ASP A 143 -8.58 5.90 -9.48
C ASP A 143 -8.37 7.24 -10.20
N PRO A 144 -7.19 7.50 -10.78
CA PRO A 144 -6.93 8.73 -11.52
C PRO A 144 -7.78 8.89 -12.78
N GLN A 145 -8.26 7.79 -13.38
CA GLN A 145 -9.07 7.84 -14.60
C GLN A 145 -10.47 8.36 -14.31
N THR A 146 -11.06 7.91 -13.21
CA THR A 146 -12.39 8.35 -12.77
C THR A 146 -12.36 9.51 -11.78
N LYS A 147 -11.16 9.94 -11.35
CA LYS A 147 -10.93 10.95 -10.33
C LYS A 147 -11.76 10.67 -9.06
N SER A 148 -11.68 9.43 -8.60
CA SER A 148 -12.45 8.95 -7.45
C SER A 148 -11.58 8.23 -6.42
N ILE A 149 -12.06 8.22 -5.18
CA ILE A 149 -11.42 7.57 -4.04
C ILE A 149 -12.46 6.62 -3.43
N LEU A 150 -12.22 5.32 -3.46
CA LEU A 150 -12.98 4.33 -2.71
C LEU A 150 -12.31 4.12 -1.35
N ILE A 151 -13.09 4.25 -0.27
CA ILE A 151 -12.63 3.98 1.10
C ILE A 151 -13.31 2.73 1.63
N LEU A 152 -12.49 1.82 2.16
CA LEU A 152 -12.91 0.58 2.78
C LEU A 152 -12.52 0.58 4.25
N GLU A 153 -13.42 0.13 5.12
CA GLU A 153 -13.18 -0.09 6.55
C GLU A 153 -13.29 -1.56 6.89
N LEU A 154 -12.35 -2.08 7.67
CA LEU A 154 -12.39 -3.46 8.13
C LEU A 154 -13.35 -3.60 9.31
N ILE A 155 -14.51 -4.22 9.08
CA ILE A 155 -15.55 -4.45 10.08
C ILE A 155 -15.81 -5.96 10.14
N ASN A 156 -15.66 -6.55 11.34
CA ASN A 156 -15.83 -7.99 11.54
C ASN A 156 -15.01 -8.84 10.56
N GLU A 157 -13.74 -8.47 10.34
CA GLU A 157 -12.79 -9.17 9.46
C GLU A 157 -13.10 -9.08 7.94
N VAL A 158 -14.09 -8.25 7.54
CA VAL A 158 -14.45 -8.02 6.14
C VAL A 158 -14.42 -6.52 5.84
N TYR A 159 -13.94 -6.14 4.66
CA TYR A 159 -13.99 -4.76 4.21
C TYR A 159 -15.39 -4.35 3.75
N ASP A 160 -15.97 -3.39 4.46
CA ASP A 160 -17.17 -2.66 4.04
C ASP A 160 -16.80 -1.40 3.26
N GLU A 161 -17.61 -1.07 2.25
CA GLU A 161 -17.42 0.16 1.47
C GLU A 161 -18.03 1.35 2.21
N ILE A 162 -17.17 2.26 2.67
CA ILE A 162 -17.59 3.48 3.36
C ILE A 162 -18.13 4.51 2.37
N GLY A 163 -17.52 4.59 1.19
CA GLY A 163 -18.01 5.43 0.12
C GLY A 163 -17.01 5.63 -1.01
N ILE A 164 -17.54 6.16 -2.11
CA ILE A 164 -16.76 6.64 -3.25
C ILE A 164 -16.86 8.16 -3.26
N PHE A 165 -15.72 8.84 -3.19
CA PHE A 165 -15.60 10.29 -3.12
C PHE A 165 -15.01 10.83 -4.41
N SER A 166 -15.57 11.91 -4.95
CA SER A 166 -15.10 12.59 -6.17
C SER A 166 -15.48 14.07 -6.15
N GLY A 167 -14.82 14.88 -6.97
CA GLY A 167 -15.04 16.33 -7.01
C GLY A 167 -14.83 16.99 -5.64
N ASP A 168 -15.70 17.93 -5.29
CA ASP A 168 -15.55 18.71 -4.05
C ASP A 168 -16.14 18.01 -2.81
N ASN A 169 -16.50 16.72 -2.92
CA ASN A 169 -16.96 15.94 -1.78
C ASN A 169 -15.83 15.78 -0.76
N LEU A 170 -16.13 16.06 0.51
CA LEU A 170 -15.21 15.82 1.62
C LEU A 170 -15.04 14.32 1.85
N VAL A 171 -13.78 13.87 1.78
CA VAL A 171 -13.36 12.51 2.08
C VAL A 171 -13.62 12.23 3.56
N ARG A 172 -14.25 11.08 3.85
CA ARG A 172 -14.56 10.65 5.22
C ARG A 172 -13.76 9.39 5.55
N SER A 173 -12.76 9.56 6.40
CA SER A 173 -11.93 8.49 6.93
C SER A 173 -12.44 8.03 8.30
N PRO A 174 -12.74 6.73 8.49
CA PRO A 174 -13.03 6.17 9.81
C PRO A 174 -11.89 6.33 10.82
N GLN A 175 -10.63 6.21 10.40
CA GLN A 175 -9.46 6.33 11.29
C GLN A 175 -9.04 7.79 11.52
N PHE A 176 -9.28 8.68 10.55
CA PHE A 176 -8.80 10.07 10.57
C PHE A 176 -9.95 11.08 10.48
N ASN A 177 -10.80 11.14 11.52
CA ASN A 177 -11.98 12.02 11.58
C ASN A 177 -11.69 13.52 11.44
N SER A 178 -10.46 13.95 11.73
CA SER A 178 -10.02 15.34 11.57
C SER A 178 -9.52 15.66 10.16
N LEU A 179 -9.52 14.68 9.24
CA LEU A 179 -9.13 14.89 7.85
C LEU A 179 -10.13 15.83 7.18
N ASN A 180 -9.62 16.96 6.69
CA ASN A 180 -10.36 17.93 5.90
C ASN A 180 -9.79 17.97 4.49
N LEU A 181 -10.25 17.04 3.65
CA LEU A 181 -9.76 16.84 2.28
C LEU A 181 -10.95 16.71 1.33
N GLN A 182 -11.01 17.56 0.31
CA GLN A 182 -11.90 17.36 -0.83
C GLN A 182 -11.21 16.40 -1.82
N ALA A 183 -11.98 15.50 -2.44
CA ALA A 183 -11.41 14.52 -3.36
C ALA A 183 -10.66 15.17 -4.55
N SER A 184 -11.16 16.30 -5.07
CA SER A 184 -10.54 17.09 -6.14
C SER A 184 -9.09 17.47 -5.84
N GLN A 185 -8.78 17.81 -4.59
CA GLN A 185 -7.45 18.25 -4.16
C GLN A 185 -6.35 17.19 -4.33
N ILE A 186 -6.72 15.91 -4.48
CA ILE A 186 -5.75 14.83 -4.76
C ILE A 186 -5.36 14.81 -6.25
N PHE A 187 -6.27 15.21 -7.14
CA PHE A 187 -6.13 15.09 -8.59
C PHE A 187 -5.67 16.36 -9.29
N ASP A 188 -5.79 17.52 -8.63
CA ASP A 188 -5.46 18.86 -9.17
C ASP A 188 -3.97 19.23 -9.06
#